data_AF-A0AA85A8H5-F1
#
_entry.id   AF-A0AA85A8H5-F1
#
_cell.length_a   1.000
_cell.length_b   1.000
_cell.length_c   1.000
_cell.angle_alpha   90.00
_cell.angle_beta   90.00
_cell.angle_gamma   90.00
#
_symmetry.space_group_name_H-M   'P 1'
#
loop_
_entity.id
_entity.type
_entity.pdbx_description
1 polymer ?
#
loop_
_entity_poly.entity_id
_entity_poly.type
_entity_poly.pdbx_seq_one_letter_code
_entity_poly.pdbx_strand_id
1 'polypeptide(L)'
;MISHTCKLYIAVVILCTLSIMKIESATFVVPIGFYETEQMYVNVDGVNISLDHNGLLKMENSHCTTTISLVPPSEEEIATRNGYRDGTYLCRPLQSSQSQEAINQD
;
A
#
# COMPACT_ATOMS: atom_id res chain seq x y z
N MET A 1 -42.61 -18.91 1.41
CA MET A 1 -41.78 -18.39 2.53
C MET A 1 -40.27 -18.55 2.31
N ILE A 2 -39.80 -19.58 1.59
CA ILE A 2 -38.36 -19.83 1.29
C ILE A 2 -37.65 -18.68 0.54
N SER A 3 -38.36 -17.93 -0.31
CA SER A 3 -37.77 -16.82 -1.11
C SER A 3 -37.26 -15.64 -0.27
N HIS A 4 -37.98 -15.27 0.79
CA HIS A 4 -37.56 -14.17 1.67
C HIS A 4 -36.38 -14.57 2.55
N THR A 5 -36.38 -15.79 3.09
CA THR A 5 -35.30 -16.32 3.92
C THR A 5 -33.99 -16.42 3.14
N CYS A 6 -34.06 -16.84 1.86
CA CYS A 6 -32.87 -16.93 0.99
C CYS A 6 -32.27 -15.55 0.68
N LYS A 7 -33.11 -14.54 0.42
CA LYS A 7 -32.64 -13.15 0.23
C LYS A 7 -31.98 -12.58 1.48
N LEU A 8 -32.53 -12.88 2.65
CA LEU A 8 -32.01 -12.42 3.94
C LEU A 8 -30.66 -13.07 4.26
N TYR A 9 -30.53 -14.38 3.99
CA TYR A 9 -29.27 -15.11 4.12
C TYR A 9 -28.18 -14.54 3.22
N ILE A 10 -28.46 -14.33 1.93
CA ILE A 10 -27.50 -13.74 0.98
C ILE A 10 -27.10 -12.33 1.43
N ALA A 11 -28.06 -11.51 1.90
CA ALA A 11 -27.78 -10.17 2.40
C ALA A 11 -26.86 -10.20 3.63
N VAL A 12 -27.09 -11.11 4.59
CA VAL A 12 -26.24 -11.28 5.79
C VAL A 12 -24.84 -11.73 5.40
N VAL A 13 -24.70 -12.71 4.49
CA VAL A 13 -23.39 -13.18 4.01
C VAL A 13 -22.62 -12.05 3.34
N ILE A 14 -23.26 -11.29 2.45
CA ILE A 14 -22.63 -10.13 1.78
C ILE A 14 -22.18 -9.10 2.83
N LEU A 15 -23.04 -8.74 3.78
CA LEU A 15 -22.72 -7.76 4.83
C LEU A 15 -21.53 -8.21 5.69
N CYS A 16 -21.49 -9.49 6.05
CA CYS A 16 -20.36 -10.09 6.77
C CYS A 16 -19.08 -10.04 5.93
N THR A 17 -19.12 -10.41 4.64
CA THR A 17 -17.93 -10.38 3.78
C THR A 17 -17.38 -8.97 3.52
N LEU A 18 -18.27 -7.97 3.36
CA LEU A 18 -17.86 -6.57 3.18
C LEU A 18 -17.22 -6.01 4.44
N SER A 19 -17.70 -6.42 5.61
CA SER A 19 -17.16 -5.99 6.91
C SER A 19 -15.73 -6.47 7.16
N ILE A 20 -15.30 -7.55 6.50
CA ILE A 20 -13.96 -8.14 6.62
C ILE A 20 -12.96 -7.45 5.68
N MET A 21 -13.42 -6.84 4.58
CA MET A 21 -12.56 -6.12 3.63
C MET A 21 -12.25 -4.69 4.11
N LYS A 22 -11.47 -4.57 5.17
CA LYS A 22 -10.87 -3.28 5.56
C LYS A 22 -9.57 -3.06 4.80
N ILE A 23 -9.61 -2.25 3.75
CA ILE A 23 -8.41 -1.75 3.10
C ILE A 23 -7.87 -0.60 3.96
N GLU A 24 -6.63 -0.73 4.40
CA GLU A 24 -5.93 0.34 5.12
C GLU A 24 -5.09 1.14 4.12
N SER A 25 -5.36 2.43 4.02
CA SER A 25 -4.53 3.34 3.23
C SER A 25 -3.90 4.40 4.11
N ALA A 26 -2.64 4.71 3.82
CA ALA A 26 -1.90 5.78 4.49
C ALA A 26 -1.06 6.55 3.48
N THR A 27 -0.94 7.86 3.67
CA THR A 27 0.00 8.71 2.95
C THR A 27 1.22 8.97 3.83
N PHE A 28 2.39 9.11 3.22
CA PHE A 28 3.63 9.43 3.91
C PHE A 28 4.53 10.29 3.04
N VAL A 29 5.53 10.90 3.66
CA VAL A 29 6.56 11.67 2.98
C VAL A 29 7.92 11.06 3.29
N VAL A 30 8.79 11.00 2.28
CA VAL A 30 10.16 10.50 2.41
C VAL A 30 11.13 11.60 2.00
N PRO A 31 12.16 11.90 2.80
CA PRO A 31 13.17 12.86 2.41
C PRO A 31 14.00 12.35 1.24
N ILE A 32 14.43 13.28 0.38
CA ILE A 32 15.38 12.98 -0.70
C ILE A 32 16.78 12.87 -0.08
N GLY A 33 17.44 11.74 -0.32
CA GLY A 33 18.85 11.55 -0.06
C GLY A 33 19.69 12.05 -1.23
N PHE A 34 20.85 12.60 -0.92
CA PHE A 34 21.79 13.13 -1.90
C PHE A 34 23.14 12.45 -1.72
N TYR A 35 23.55 11.62 -2.68
CA TYR A 35 24.90 11.06 -2.70
C TYR A 35 25.94 12.13 -3.03
N GLU A 36 27.22 11.80 -2.80
CA GLU A 36 28.35 12.65 -3.20
C GLU A 36 28.51 12.73 -4.72
N THR A 37 28.00 11.73 -5.46
CA THR A 37 28.03 11.62 -6.93
C THR A 37 26.94 12.43 -7.63
N GLU A 38 26.28 13.36 -6.93
CA GLU A 38 25.11 14.11 -7.41
C GLU A 38 23.90 13.23 -7.81
N GLN A 39 23.91 11.94 -7.46
CA GLN A 39 22.73 11.09 -7.60
C GLN A 39 21.79 11.28 -6.41
N MET A 40 20.51 11.46 -6.70
CA MET A 40 19.48 11.63 -5.67
C MET A 40 18.58 10.41 -5.58
N TYR A 41 18.16 10.08 -4.37
CA TYR A 41 17.40 8.87 -4.10
C TYR A 41 16.36 9.10 -3.00
N VAL A 42 15.44 8.15 -2.87
CA VAL A 42 14.58 7.99 -1.69
C VAL A 42 14.87 6.63 -1.06
N ASN A 43 14.92 6.58 0.27
CA ASN A 43 15.02 5.30 0.98
C ASN A 43 13.61 4.84 1.37
N VAL A 44 13.16 3.74 0.78
CA VAL A 44 11.86 3.11 1.10
C VAL A 44 12.15 1.69 1.55
N ASP A 45 11.72 1.34 2.76
CA ASP A 45 11.93 0.02 3.37
C ASP A 45 13.40 -0.46 3.33
N GLY A 46 14.35 0.47 3.51
CA GLY A 46 15.79 0.16 3.48
C GLY A 46 16.41 0.08 2.08
N VAL A 47 15.63 0.26 1.02
CA VAL A 47 16.10 0.26 -0.37
C VAL A 47 16.23 1.68 -0.88
N ASN A 48 17.41 2.03 -1.41
CA ASN A 48 17.64 3.33 -2.06
C ASN A 48 17.21 3.26 -3.52
N ILE A 49 16.26 4.12 -3.90
CA ILE A 49 15.69 4.19 -5.25
C ILE A 49 16.03 5.54 -5.86
N SER A 50 16.64 5.54 -7.05
CA SER A 50 17.02 6.76 -7.76
C SER A 50 15.81 7.58 -8.22
N LEU A 51 15.93 8.91 -8.16
CA LEU A 51 14.97 9.87 -8.69
C LEU A 51 15.43 10.40 -10.06
N ASP A 52 15.38 9.54 -11.09
CA ASP A 52 15.98 9.80 -12.40
C ASP A 52 14.96 9.97 -13.54
N HIS A 53 13.67 9.75 -13.29
CA HIS A 53 12.63 9.86 -14.32
C HIS A 53 11.27 10.26 -13.76
N ASN A 54 10.44 10.86 -14.61
CA ASN A 54 9.06 11.18 -14.26
C ASN A 54 8.19 9.91 -14.29
N GLY A 55 8.21 9.17 -13.19
CA GLY A 55 7.46 7.94 -13.02
C GLY A 55 6.95 7.74 -11.59
N LEU A 56 6.16 6.68 -11.42
CA LEU A 56 5.76 6.17 -10.11
C LEU A 56 6.36 4.78 -9.95
N LEU A 57 7.06 4.55 -8.84
CA LEU A 57 7.41 3.20 -8.44
C LEU A 57 6.24 2.59 -7.69
N LYS A 58 5.92 1.34 -8.03
CA LYS A 58 5.01 0.51 -7.25
C LYS A 58 5.77 -0.70 -6.72
N MET A 59 5.78 -0.86 -5.41
CA MET A 59 6.35 -2.02 -4.74
C MET A 59 5.21 -2.82 -4.11
N GLU A 60 5.12 -4.09 -4.43
CA GLU A 60 4.14 -4.99 -3.84
C GLU A 60 4.84 -5.92 -2.85
N ASN A 61 4.43 -5.83 -1.59
CA ASN A 61 4.63 -6.87 -0.61
C ASN A 61 3.32 -7.65 -0.47
N SER A 62 3.39 -8.92 -0.06
CA SER A 62 2.29 -9.89 0.09
C SER A 62 0.91 -9.31 0.49
N HIS A 63 0.88 -8.30 1.36
CA HIS A 63 -0.35 -7.65 1.81
C HIS A 63 -0.43 -6.15 1.53
N CYS A 64 0.63 -5.50 1.03
CA CYS A 64 0.66 -4.04 0.89
C CYS A 64 1.27 -3.61 -0.44
N THR A 65 0.67 -2.61 -1.06
CA THR A 65 1.24 -1.91 -2.21
C THR A 65 1.73 -0.55 -1.75
N THR A 66 3.02 -0.28 -1.95
CA THR A 66 3.63 1.03 -1.76
C THR A 66 3.75 1.72 -3.10
N THR A 67 3.31 2.96 -3.21
CA THR A 67 3.53 3.79 -4.41
C THR A 67 4.31 5.03 -4.03
N ILE A 68 5.34 5.38 -4.79
CA ILE A 68 6.14 6.61 -4.57
C ILE A 68 6.48 7.30 -5.90
N SER A 69 6.52 8.63 -5.89
CA SER A 69 6.97 9.43 -7.03
C SER A 69 8.48 9.37 -7.21
N LEU A 70 8.93 9.11 -8.44
CA LEU A 70 10.33 9.10 -8.83
C LEU A 70 10.78 10.38 -9.55
N VAL A 71 9.90 11.38 -9.62
CA VAL A 71 10.18 12.66 -10.28
C VAL A 71 11.52 13.23 -9.78
N PRO A 72 12.44 13.58 -10.70
CA PRO A 72 13.72 14.16 -10.34
C PRO A 72 13.56 15.41 -9.48
N PRO A 73 14.52 15.70 -8.58
CA PRO A 73 14.51 16.92 -7.80
C PRO A 73 14.45 18.18 -8.65
N SER A 74 13.70 19.19 -8.18
CA SER A 74 13.73 20.52 -8.79
C SER A 74 15.08 21.20 -8.54
N GLU A 75 15.42 22.23 -9.33
CA GLU A 75 16.65 22.99 -9.11
C GLU A 75 16.75 23.58 -7.69
N GLU A 76 15.61 23.97 -7.10
CA GLU A 76 15.53 24.47 -5.72
C GLU A 76 15.82 23.36 -4.70
N GLU A 77 15.23 22.17 -4.88
CA GLU A 77 15.49 21.01 -4.02
C GLU A 77 16.97 20.59 -4.08
N ILE A 78 17.58 20.69 -5.26
CA ILE A 78 19.02 20.42 -5.46
C ILE A 78 19.86 21.49 -4.77
N ALA A 79 19.57 22.76 -4.99
CA ALA A 79 20.32 23.89 -4.42
C ALA A 79 20.28 23.92 -2.89
N THR A 80 19.13 23.56 -2.31
CA THR A 80 18.93 23.52 -0.86
C THR A 80 19.32 22.18 -0.23
N ARG A 81 19.59 21.15 -1.05
CA ARG A 81 19.76 19.75 -0.64
C ARG A 81 18.65 19.29 0.30
N ASN A 82 17.43 19.73 0.01
CA ASN A 82 16.26 19.49 0.84
C ASN A 82 15.04 19.32 -0.07
N GLY A 83 14.33 18.22 0.12
CA GLY A 83 13.16 17.89 -0.69
C GLY A 83 12.52 16.62 -0.16
N TYR A 84 11.28 16.39 -0.56
CA TYR A 84 10.48 15.26 -0.11
C TYR A 84 9.72 14.64 -1.28
N ARG A 85 9.42 13.35 -1.17
CA ARG A 85 8.54 12.64 -2.09
C ARG A 85 7.37 12.06 -1.34
N ASP A 86 6.19 12.30 -1.88
CA ASP A 86 4.95 11.70 -1.38
C ASP A 86 4.89 10.23 -1.77
N GLY A 87 4.45 9.42 -0.83
CA GLY A 87 4.17 8.02 -1.02
C GLY A 87 2.82 7.61 -0.42
N THR A 88 2.30 6.48 -0.89
CA THR A 88 1.09 5.86 -0.35
C THR A 88 1.33 4.40 -0.04
N TYR A 89 0.77 3.94 1.08
CA TYR A 89 0.61 2.53 1.40
C TYR A 89 -0.85 2.16 1.19
N LEU A 90 -1.07 1.01 0.57
CA LEU A 90 -2.38 0.38 0.42
C LEU A 90 -2.27 -1.07 0.87
N CYS A 91 -2.70 -1.35 2.09
CA CYS A 91 -2.66 -2.68 2.66
C CYS A 91 -4.03 -3.36 2.58
N ARG A 92 -4.02 -4.60 2.09
CA ARG A 92 -5.14 -5.52 2.23
C ARG A 92 -5.08 -6.09 3.65
N PRO A 93 -6.24 -6.35 4.26
CA PRO A 93 -6.26 -6.99 5.57
C PRO A 93 -5.61 -8.38 5.42
N LEU A 94 -4.71 -8.73 6.35
CA LEU A 94 -4.23 -10.10 6.50
C LEU A 94 -5.47 -10.97 6.67
N GLN A 95 -5.77 -11.80 5.67
CA GLN A 95 -6.63 -12.96 5.88
C GLN A 95 -5.85 -13.88 6.82
N SER A 96 -5.95 -13.64 8.13
CA SER A 96 -5.66 -14.69 9.08
C SER A 96 -6.63 -15.81 8.70
N SER A 97 -6.07 -16.91 8.23
CA SER A 97 -6.78 -18.16 8.01
C SER A 97 -7.21 -18.75 9.36
N GLN A 98 -8.02 -18.03 10.13
CA GLN A 98 -8.83 -18.59 11.22
C GLN A 98 -10.21 -18.92 10.67
N SER A 99 -10.27 -19.85 9.72
CA SER A 99 -11.51 -20.52 9.30
C SER A 99 -11.24 -21.70 8.38
N GLN A 100 -10.23 -22.52 8.71
CA GLN A 100 -10.10 -23.87 8.15
C GLN A 100 -10.17 -25.00 9.20
N GLU A 101 -10.39 -24.68 10.47
CA GLU A 101 -10.75 -25.67 11.50
C GLU A 101 -12.23 -25.55 11.86
N ALA A 102 -13.12 -25.86 10.92
CA ALA A 102 -14.52 -26.17 11.23
C ALA A 102 -15.12 -27.23 10.27
N ILE A 103 -14.27 -27.94 9.52
CA ILE A 103 -14.68 -29.06 8.67
C ILE A 103 -13.83 -30.27 9.04
N ASN A 104 -13.93 -30.72 10.30
CA ASN A 104 -13.63 -32.09 10.74
C ASN A 104 -13.78 -32.17 12.26
N GLN A 105 -15.03 -32.17 12.73
CA GLN A 105 -15.39 -32.90 13.94
C GLN A 105 -16.73 -33.57 13.66
N ASP A 106 -16.65 -34.88 13.42
CA ASP A 106 -17.66 -35.96 13.47
C ASP A 106 -19.11 -35.69 13.06
#